data_AF-A0A6A6Y6R2-F1
#
_entry.id   AF-A0A6A6Y6R2-F1
#
_cell.length_a   1.000
_cell.length_b   1.000
_cell.length_c   1.000
_cell.angle_alpha   90.00
_cell.angle_beta   90.00
_cell.angle_gamma   90.00
#
_symmetry.space_group_name_H-M   'P 1'
#
loop_
_entity.id
_entity.type
_entity.pdbx_description
1 polymer ?
#
loop_
_entity_poly.entity_id
_entity_poly.type
_entity_poly.pdbx_seq_one_letter_code
_entity_poly.pdbx_strand_id
1 'polypeptide(L)'
;MPPPPVFCIHTAFSVISRVYVHEPIQIPYPIQIPYPIQIPYPRLYASFQNKIDYHFNNVALLKQAFTAAGAPESRSETNGPTKSNKNLALVGDAVLRLCVLDEWFPTGSNTEVGDNLVADVGTNEHLKNVAKEWGLKEYIKKNPSQQDQEAKTTLASTVEGIIGAIWVDSDRNFGAVQHVLKKLLY
;
A
#
# COMPACT_ATOMS: atom_id res chain seq x y z
N MET A 1 23.41 50.63 -26.91
CA MET A 1 22.62 49.74 -26.03
C MET A 1 21.63 50.59 -25.25
N PRO A 2 20.31 50.39 -25.41
CA PRO A 2 19.31 50.93 -24.50
C PRO A 2 18.99 49.95 -23.35
N PRO A 3 18.51 50.44 -22.19
CA PRO A 3 18.22 49.62 -21.01
C PRO A 3 16.93 48.79 -21.18
N PRO A 4 16.74 47.71 -20.40
CA PRO A 4 15.59 46.83 -20.53
C PRO A 4 14.31 47.47 -19.94
N PRO A 5 13.15 47.35 -20.60
CA PRO A 5 11.88 47.76 -20.00
C PRO A 5 11.36 46.69 -19.03
N VAL A 6 10.98 47.16 -17.85
CA VAL A 6 10.23 46.44 -16.82
C VAL A 6 8.79 46.27 -17.32
N PHE A 7 8.27 45.05 -17.38
CA PHE A 7 6.84 44.82 -17.68
C PHE A 7 6.08 44.32 -16.45
N CYS A 8 5.06 45.11 -16.14
CA CYS A 8 4.16 45.02 -15.01
C CYS A 8 3.04 43.99 -15.29
N ILE A 9 2.63 43.27 -14.26
CA ILE A 9 1.60 42.23 -14.24
C ILE A 9 0.23 42.88 -14.05
N HIS A 10 -0.57 43.04 -15.11
CA HIS A 10 -2.06 43.04 -15.08
C HIS A 10 -2.62 43.41 -16.47
N THR A 11 -3.18 42.44 -17.20
CA THR A 11 -4.38 42.59 -18.05
C THR A 11 -4.59 41.35 -18.92
N ALA A 12 -5.67 40.59 -18.66
CA ALA A 12 -6.45 39.90 -19.70
C ALA A 12 -7.73 39.35 -19.07
N PHE A 13 -8.69 40.23 -18.78
CA PHE A 13 -10.10 39.85 -18.67
C PHE A 13 -10.82 40.45 -19.88
N SER A 14 -11.79 39.71 -20.40
CA SER A 14 -12.78 40.11 -21.40
C SER A 14 -12.32 40.12 -22.86
N VAL A 15 -12.53 39.00 -23.56
CA VAL A 15 -13.44 38.78 -24.71
C VAL A 15 -13.43 37.25 -24.89
N ILE A 16 -14.51 36.50 -24.67
CA ILE A 16 -15.43 36.04 -25.70
C ILE A 16 -16.64 35.43 -24.96
N SER A 17 -17.77 36.14 -24.97
CA SER A 17 -19.09 35.54 -24.83
C SER A 17 -19.71 35.49 -26.23
N ARG A 18 -19.96 34.29 -26.76
CA ARG A 18 -21.14 33.96 -27.58
C ARG A 18 -21.00 32.55 -28.19
N VAL A 19 -22.15 31.86 -28.22
CA VAL A 19 -22.46 30.61 -28.93
C VAL A 19 -22.15 29.32 -28.16
N TYR A 20 -22.96 29.04 -27.12
CA TYR A 20 -23.33 27.67 -26.78
C TYR A 20 -24.65 27.35 -27.47
N VAL A 21 -24.58 26.62 -28.59
CA VAL A 21 -25.73 25.87 -29.12
C VAL A 21 -25.50 24.42 -28.71
N HIS A 22 -26.44 23.88 -27.95
CA HIS A 22 -26.45 22.49 -27.53
C HIS A 22 -26.66 21.59 -28.75
N GLU A 23 -25.61 20.92 -29.21
CA GLU A 23 -25.78 19.67 -29.95
C GLU A 23 -25.54 18.50 -28.99
N PRO A 24 -26.49 17.55 -28.85
CA PRO A 24 -26.27 16.35 -28.06
C PRO A 24 -25.22 15.50 -28.78
N ILE A 25 -24.08 15.28 -28.12
CA ILE A 25 -23.03 14.36 -28.57
C ILE A 25 -23.67 12.98 -28.74
N GLN A 26 -23.97 12.60 -29.98
CA GLN A 26 -24.37 11.25 -30.34
C GLN A 26 -23.10 10.39 -30.26
N ILE A 27 -22.99 9.54 -29.25
CA ILE A 27 -21.90 8.57 -29.11
C ILE A 27 -22.23 7.41 -30.07
N PRO A 28 -21.50 7.24 -31.19
CA PRO A 28 -21.79 6.14 -32.08
C PRO A 28 -21.10 4.88 -31.51
N TYR A 29 -21.89 3.83 -31.36
CA TYR A 29 -21.50 2.44 -31.03
C TYR A 29 -21.34 2.07 -29.54
N PRO A 30 -21.81 0.88 -29.13
CA PRO A 30 -21.57 0.34 -27.81
C PRO A 30 -20.09 0.02 -27.65
N ILE A 31 -19.43 0.64 -26.66
CA ILE A 31 -18.05 0.35 -26.29
C ILE A 31 -18.01 -1.09 -25.75
N GLN A 32 -17.60 -2.03 -26.60
CA GLN A 32 -17.20 -3.37 -26.18
C GLN A 32 -15.90 -3.22 -25.40
N ILE A 33 -15.94 -3.34 -24.07
CA ILE A 33 -14.77 -3.24 -23.20
C ILE A 33 -14.03 -4.59 -23.25
N PRO A 34 -12.84 -4.69 -23.88
CA PRO A 34 -12.08 -5.92 -23.87
C PRO A 34 -11.05 -5.87 -22.72
N TYR A 35 -11.21 -6.79 -21.76
CA TYR A 35 -10.27 -7.10 -20.65
C TYR A 35 -10.23 -6.13 -19.45
N PRO A 36 -9.91 -6.63 -18.23
CA PRO A 36 -9.90 -5.81 -17.03
C PRO A 36 -8.81 -4.74 -17.10
N ILE A 37 -9.18 -3.50 -16.86
CA ILE A 37 -8.30 -2.32 -16.89
C ILE A 37 -7.18 -2.52 -15.87
N GLN A 38 -5.94 -2.69 -16.34
CA GLN A 38 -4.76 -2.62 -15.48
C GLN A 38 -4.58 -1.17 -15.03
N ILE A 39 -4.94 -0.87 -13.79
CA ILE A 39 -4.76 0.45 -13.18
C ILE A 39 -3.24 0.71 -13.07
N PRO A 40 -2.70 1.83 -13.57
CA PRO A 40 -1.27 2.10 -13.46
C PRO A 40 -0.84 2.15 -11.99
N TYR A 41 0.27 1.47 -11.66
CA TYR A 41 0.79 1.27 -10.29
C TYR A 41 0.76 2.50 -9.35
N PRO A 42 0.99 3.76 -9.81
CA PRO A 42 0.84 4.94 -8.96
C PRO A 42 -0.57 5.15 -8.40
N ARG A 43 -1.62 4.81 -9.17
CA ARG A 43 -3.03 4.91 -8.72
C ARG A 43 -3.41 3.77 -7.78
N LEU A 44 -2.81 2.60 -7.96
CA LEU A 44 -3.06 1.42 -7.12
C LEU A 44 -2.67 1.69 -5.66
N TYR A 45 -1.44 2.16 -5.41
CA TYR A 45 -0.99 2.46 -4.04
C TYR A 45 -1.74 3.64 -3.40
N ALA A 46 -2.20 4.61 -4.18
CA ALA A 46 -3.05 5.69 -3.66
C ALA A 46 -4.38 5.15 -3.10
N SER A 47 -5.05 4.26 -3.84
CA SER A 47 -6.29 3.62 -3.35
C SER A 47 -6.08 2.79 -2.09
N PHE A 48 -4.96 2.08 -1.98
CA PHE A 48 -4.64 1.30 -0.79
C PHE A 48 -4.41 2.21 0.43
N GLN A 49 -3.59 3.25 0.30
CA GLN A 49 -3.32 4.24 1.36
C GLN A 49 -4.59 4.89 1.90
N ASN A 50 -5.52 5.24 1.00
CA ASN A 50 -6.84 5.76 1.38
C ASN A 50 -7.66 4.74 2.18
N LYS A 51 -7.65 3.46 1.78
CA LYS A 51 -8.40 2.40 2.48
C LYS A 51 -7.87 2.13 3.89
N ILE A 52 -6.54 2.12 4.06
CA ILE A 52 -5.90 1.94 5.37
C ILE A 52 -5.82 3.23 6.18
N ASP A 53 -6.21 4.36 5.59
CA ASP A 53 -6.16 5.68 6.22
C ASP A 53 -4.76 6.03 6.76
N TYR A 54 -3.75 5.70 5.95
CA TYR A 54 -2.34 5.96 6.21
C TYR A 54 -1.64 6.31 4.90
N HIS A 55 -1.01 7.48 4.87
CA HIS A 55 -0.26 7.98 3.71
C HIS A 55 1.22 7.87 4.00
N PHE A 56 1.92 7.09 3.18
CA PHE A 56 3.35 6.86 3.33
C PHE A 56 4.14 8.13 2.96
N ASN A 57 5.06 8.52 3.83
CA ASN A 57 6.07 9.53 3.50
C ASN A 57 7.03 8.99 2.43
N ASN A 58 7.37 7.71 2.53
CA ASN A 58 8.22 6.97 1.61
C ASN A 58 7.47 5.79 1.00
N VAL A 59 6.80 6.05 -0.13
CA VAL A 59 6.06 5.05 -0.91
C VAL A 59 6.94 3.87 -1.36
N ALA A 60 8.28 4.00 -1.36
CA ALA A 60 9.16 2.87 -1.67
C ALA A 60 9.05 1.75 -0.61
N LEU A 61 8.76 2.08 0.65
CA LEU A 61 8.52 1.07 1.70
C LEU A 61 7.26 0.27 1.41
N LEU A 62 6.19 0.94 0.97
CA LEU A 62 4.96 0.28 0.56
C LEU A 62 5.19 -0.63 -0.66
N LYS A 63 5.91 -0.14 -1.67
CA LYS A 63 6.31 -0.96 -2.83
C LYS A 63 7.11 -2.18 -2.40
N GLN A 64 8.03 -2.01 -1.46
CA GLN A 64 8.84 -3.08 -0.91
C GLN A 64 7.99 -4.14 -0.20
N ALA A 65 7.00 -3.72 0.60
CA ALA A 65 6.07 -4.61 1.30
C ALA A 65 5.26 -5.49 0.32
N PHE A 66 4.92 -4.96 -0.85
CA PHE A 66 4.24 -5.69 -1.93
C PHE A 66 5.19 -6.47 -2.86
N THR A 67 6.50 -6.43 -2.63
CA THR A 67 7.48 -7.15 -3.45
C THR A 67 7.81 -8.50 -2.84
N ALA A 68 7.33 -9.57 -3.47
CA ALA A 68 7.59 -10.93 -3.04
C ALA A 68 9.09 -11.26 -3.10
N ALA A 69 9.52 -12.23 -2.30
CA ALA A 69 10.88 -12.76 -2.38
C ALA A 69 11.18 -13.31 -3.79
N GLY A 70 12.35 -12.95 -4.33
CA GLY A 70 12.79 -13.41 -5.64
C GLY A 70 12.13 -12.72 -6.85
N ALA A 71 11.27 -11.70 -6.66
CA ALA A 71 10.69 -10.95 -7.77
C ALA A 71 11.75 -10.28 -8.68
N PRO A 72 11.50 -10.03 -9.98
CA PRO A 72 12.53 -9.58 -10.93
C PRO A 72 13.20 -8.25 -10.56
N GLU A 73 12.42 -7.30 -10.03
CA GLU A 73 12.95 -6.03 -9.54
C GLU A 73 13.78 -6.19 -8.26
N SER A 74 13.68 -7.29 -7.51
CA SER A 74 14.63 -7.59 -6.42
C SER A 74 16.03 -7.97 -6.92
N ARG A 75 16.18 -8.17 -8.24
CA ARG A 75 17.42 -8.63 -8.89
C ARG A 75 18.06 -7.61 -9.85
N SER A 76 17.39 -6.52 -10.25
CA SER A 76 17.92 -5.63 -11.31
C SER A 76 18.75 -4.43 -10.81
N GLU A 77 20.06 -4.52 -11.04
CA GLU A 77 20.95 -3.53 -11.70
C GLU A 77 20.63 -2.02 -11.60
N THR A 78 20.43 -1.47 -10.41
CA THR A 78 20.79 -0.08 -10.11
C THR A 78 21.26 0.01 -8.65
N ASN A 79 22.57 -0.14 -8.43
CA ASN A 79 23.27 0.14 -7.16
C ASN A 79 22.57 -0.31 -5.86
N GLY A 80 22.17 -1.58 -5.77
CA GLY A 80 21.82 -2.25 -4.52
C GLY A 80 20.79 -3.38 -4.68
N PRO A 81 20.80 -4.42 -3.83
CA PRO A 81 19.74 -5.42 -3.82
C PRO A 81 18.43 -4.77 -3.38
N THR A 82 17.47 -4.66 -4.29
CA THR A 82 16.10 -4.22 -3.97
C THR A 82 15.50 -5.26 -3.02
N LYS A 83 15.32 -4.86 -1.76
CA LYS A 83 14.98 -5.77 -0.67
C LYS A 83 13.57 -6.31 -0.90
N SER A 84 13.38 -7.63 -0.83
CA SER A 84 12.03 -8.21 -0.78
C SER A 84 11.30 -7.79 0.50
N ASN A 85 10.01 -8.08 0.59
CA ASN A 85 9.21 -7.85 1.80
C ASN A 85 9.71 -8.59 3.05
N LYS A 86 10.56 -9.63 2.92
CA LYS A 86 11.06 -10.46 4.04
C LYS A 86 11.59 -9.66 5.24
N ASN A 87 12.40 -8.63 5.01
CA ASN A 87 12.96 -7.85 6.11
C ASN A 87 11.90 -7.00 6.82
N LEU A 88 10.95 -6.45 6.05
CA LEU A 88 9.82 -5.70 6.60
C LEU A 88 8.85 -6.64 7.31
N ALA A 89 8.61 -7.84 6.77
CA ALA A 89 7.76 -8.85 7.36
C ALA A 89 8.28 -9.31 8.72
N LEU A 90 9.59 -9.55 8.84
CA LEU A 90 10.20 -9.90 10.12
C LEU A 90 10.01 -8.80 11.18
N VAL A 91 10.16 -7.53 10.79
CA VAL A 91 9.90 -6.39 11.69
C VAL A 91 8.41 -6.31 12.02
N GLY A 92 7.55 -6.49 11.01
CA GLY A 92 6.11 -6.42 11.15
C GLY A 92 5.51 -7.49 12.06
N ASP A 93 5.99 -8.74 11.99
CA ASP A 93 5.59 -9.81 12.91
C ASP A 93 5.89 -9.42 14.37
N ALA A 94 7.09 -8.91 14.64
CA ALA A 94 7.45 -8.45 15.99
C ALA A 94 6.55 -7.29 16.47
N VAL A 95 6.27 -6.31 15.61
CA VAL A 95 5.41 -5.17 15.95
C VAL A 95 3.95 -5.59 16.13
N LEU A 96 3.45 -6.50 15.30
CA LEU A 96 2.10 -7.07 15.43
C LEU A 96 1.91 -7.72 16.80
N ARG A 97 2.85 -8.58 17.20
CA ARG A 97 2.81 -9.25 18.52
C ARG A 97 2.88 -8.25 19.66
N LEU A 98 3.71 -7.21 19.53
CA LEU A 98 3.78 -6.14 20.52
C LEU A 98 2.44 -5.41 20.65
N CYS A 99 1.78 -5.09 19.54
CA CYS A 99 0.47 -4.41 19.59
C CYS A 99 -0.59 -5.25 20.30
N VAL A 100 -0.63 -6.56 20.03
CA VAL A 100 -1.55 -7.47 20.72
C VAL A 100 -1.25 -7.58 22.21
N LEU A 101 0.04 -7.69 22.57
CA LEU A 101 0.44 -7.74 23.98
C LEU A 101 0.19 -6.41 24.71
N ASP A 102 0.35 -5.27 24.05
CA ASP A 102 0.05 -3.95 24.62
C ASP A 102 -1.44 -3.79 24.95
N GLU A 103 -2.34 -4.33 24.13
CA GLU A 103 -3.78 -4.33 24.44
C GLU A 103 -4.15 -5.35 25.53
N TRP A 104 -3.48 -6.51 25.54
CA TRP A 104 -3.72 -7.57 26.52
C TRP A 104 -3.19 -7.23 27.92
N PHE A 105 -1.98 -6.66 28.03
CA PHE A 105 -1.30 -6.42 29.31
C PHE A 105 -2.15 -5.65 30.36
N PRO A 106 -2.82 -4.53 30.04
CA PRO A 106 -3.63 -3.80 31.01
C PRO A 106 -4.90 -4.54 31.46
N THR A 107 -5.30 -5.64 30.79
CA THR A 107 -6.49 -6.42 31.19
C THR A 107 -6.30 -7.16 32.51
N GLY A 108 -5.06 -7.39 32.93
CA GLY A 108 -4.74 -8.19 34.12
C GLY A 108 -5.05 -9.68 33.97
N SER A 109 -5.35 -10.16 32.76
CA SER A 109 -5.56 -11.57 32.45
C SER A 109 -4.27 -12.38 32.63
N ASN A 110 -4.40 -13.69 32.81
CA ASN A 110 -3.23 -14.56 32.96
C ASN A 110 -2.38 -14.64 31.67
N THR A 111 -1.13 -15.10 31.81
CA THR A 111 -0.16 -15.18 30.71
C THR A 111 -0.59 -16.14 29.60
N GLU A 112 -1.34 -17.21 29.91
CA GLU A 112 -1.86 -18.17 28.92
C GLU A 112 -2.80 -17.47 27.92
N VAL A 113 -3.64 -16.53 28.39
CA VAL A 113 -4.48 -15.71 27.50
C VAL A 113 -3.63 -14.86 26.56
N GLY A 114 -2.55 -14.24 27.07
CA GLY A 114 -1.65 -13.44 26.26
C GLY A 114 -0.90 -14.26 25.20
N ASP A 115 -0.41 -15.43 25.59
CA ASP A 115 0.28 -16.37 24.69
C ASP A 115 -0.66 -16.86 23.58
N ASN A 116 -1.91 -17.18 23.91
CA ASN A 116 -2.91 -17.59 22.93
C ASN A 116 -3.26 -16.47 21.93
N LEU A 117 -3.42 -15.22 22.40
CA LEU A 117 -3.68 -14.08 21.51
C LEU A 117 -2.54 -13.86 20.51
N VAL A 118 -1.29 -13.97 20.96
CA VAL A 118 -0.11 -13.88 20.10
C VAL A 118 -0.04 -15.04 19.11
N ALA A 119 -0.35 -16.26 19.55
CA ALA A 119 -0.37 -17.44 18.70
C ALA A 119 -1.41 -17.31 17.58
N ASP A 120 -2.60 -16.80 17.90
CA ASP A 120 -3.72 -16.69 16.98
C ASP A 120 -3.51 -15.59 15.91
N VAL A 121 -3.12 -14.38 16.34
CA VAL A 121 -2.99 -13.22 15.45
C VAL A 121 -1.87 -13.41 14.40
N GLY A 122 -0.79 -14.09 14.80
CA GLY A 122 0.40 -14.28 13.98
C GLY A 122 0.32 -15.50 13.07
N THR A 123 -0.80 -16.23 13.03
CA THR A 123 -0.87 -17.41 12.18
C THR A 123 -0.84 -17.03 10.69
N ASN A 124 -0.02 -17.76 9.94
CA ASN A 124 0.02 -17.64 8.49
C ASN A 124 -1.37 -17.79 7.83
N GLU A 125 -2.28 -18.57 8.41
CA GLU A 125 -3.63 -18.75 7.88
C GLU A 125 -4.51 -17.51 8.11
N HIS A 126 -4.50 -16.95 9.32
CA HIS A 126 -5.22 -15.72 9.64
C HIS A 126 -4.76 -14.56 8.74
N LEU A 127 -3.45 -14.31 8.68
CA LEU A 127 -2.90 -13.22 7.87
C LEU A 127 -3.14 -13.40 6.36
N LYS A 128 -3.21 -14.64 5.87
CA LYS A 128 -3.62 -14.91 4.48
C LYS A 128 -5.08 -14.55 4.23
N ASN A 129 -5.96 -14.81 5.18
CA ASN A 129 -7.38 -14.49 5.03
C ASN A 129 -7.59 -12.97 5.05
N VAL A 130 -6.93 -12.26 5.96
CA VAL A 130 -6.85 -10.79 5.94
C VAL A 130 -6.38 -10.29 4.58
N ALA A 131 -5.28 -10.82 4.05
CA ALA A 131 -4.76 -10.39 2.74
C ALA A 131 -5.76 -10.62 1.57
N LYS A 132 -6.58 -11.69 1.65
CA LYS A 132 -7.61 -11.97 0.65
C LYS A 132 -8.80 -11.02 0.78
N GLU A 133 -9.28 -10.80 2.00
CA GLU A 133 -10.39 -9.89 2.30
C GLU A 133 -10.08 -8.47 1.82
N TRP A 134 -8.83 -8.04 2.00
CA TRP A 134 -8.34 -6.75 1.54
C TRP A 134 -8.00 -6.69 0.04
N GLY A 135 -8.08 -7.81 -0.69
CA GLY A 135 -7.76 -7.88 -2.11
C GLY A 135 -6.28 -7.63 -2.42
N LEU A 136 -5.36 -7.88 -1.48
CA LEU A 136 -3.94 -7.50 -1.60
C LEU A 136 -3.20 -8.25 -2.71
N LYS A 137 -3.75 -9.37 -3.18
CA LYS A 137 -3.16 -10.19 -4.25
C LYS A 137 -2.87 -9.39 -5.53
N GLU A 138 -3.70 -8.39 -5.84
CA GLU A 138 -3.57 -7.55 -7.04
C GLU A 138 -2.37 -6.59 -6.97
N TYR A 139 -1.91 -6.29 -5.77
CA TYR A 139 -0.81 -5.36 -5.49
C TYR A 139 0.55 -6.06 -5.49
N ILE A 140 0.56 -7.38 -5.29
CA ILE A 140 1.78 -8.17 -5.08
C ILE A 140 2.54 -8.37 -6.39
N LYS A 141 3.78 -7.90 -6.41
CA LYS A 141 4.74 -8.20 -7.45
C LYS A 141 5.37 -9.57 -7.20
N LYS A 142 5.05 -10.54 -8.07
CA LYS A 142 5.51 -11.93 -7.94
C LYS A 142 6.81 -12.20 -8.69
N ASN A 143 7.48 -13.28 -8.29
CA ASN A 143 8.54 -13.89 -9.07
C ASN A 143 7.94 -14.72 -10.22
N PRO A 144 8.22 -14.39 -11.50
CA PRO A 144 7.68 -15.12 -12.65
C PRO A 144 8.20 -16.57 -12.73
N SER A 145 9.31 -16.90 -12.07
CA SER A 145 9.89 -18.25 -12.07
C SER A 145 9.32 -19.20 -11.00
N GLN A 146 8.36 -18.75 -10.17
CA GLN A 146 7.79 -19.57 -9.09
C GLN A 146 6.36 -20.00 -9.39
N GLN A 147 6.19 -21.26 -9.78
CA GLN A 147 4.90 -21.94 -9.88
C GLN A 147 4.35 -22.26 -8.47
N ASP A 148 3.20 -21.64 -8.17
CA ASP A 148 2.17 -21.96 -7.17
C ASP A 148 2.49 -22.23 -5.68
N GLN A 149 3.67 -22.68 -5.26
CA GLN A 149 3.91 -23.00 -3.84
C GLN A 149 4.34 -21.80 -2.98
N GLU A 150 5.26 -20.95 -3.45
CA GLU A 150 5.68 -19.75 -2.70
C GLU A 150 4.63 -18.63 -2.71
N ALA A 151 3.62 -18.70 -3.59
CA ALA A 151 2.49 -17.78 -3.57
C ALA A 151 1.69 -17.81 -2.25
N LYS A 152 1.77 -18.92 -1.49
CA LYS A 152 1.08 -19.07 -0.20
C LYS A 152 1.75 -18.28 0.93
N THR A 153 3.08 -18.21 1.00
CA THR A 153 3.81 -17.44 2.03
C THR A 153 3.81 -15.93 1.72
N THR A 154 3.66 -15.57 0.46
CA THR A 154 3.68 -14.17 0.04
C THR A 154 2.55 -13.33 0.63
N LEU A 155 1.33 -13.87 0.81
CA LEU A 155 0.20 -13.08 1.32
C LEU A 155 0.35 -12.70 2.79
N ALA A 156 0.65 -13.66 3.67
CA ALA A 156 0.91 -13.40 5.09
C ALA A 156 2.09 -12.43 5.25
N SER A 157 3.21 -12.71 4.58
CA SER A 157 4.39 -11.84 4.61
C SER A 157 4.16 -10.46 3.96
N THR A 158 3.15 -10.31 3.11
CA THR A 158 2.75 -8.98 2.60
C THR A 158 2.04 -8.19 3.69
N VAL A 159 1.14 -8.81 4.47
CA VAL A 159 0.47 -8.13 5.59
C VAL A 159 1.50 -7.73 6.65
N GLU A 160 2.37 -8.65 7.08
CA GLU A 160 3.48 -8.34 7.97
C GLU A 160 4.41 -7.27 7.38
N GLY A 161 4.71 -7.37 6.07
CA GLY A 161 5.51 -6.40 5.36
C GLY A 161 4.91 -4.99 5.36
N ILE A 162 3.59 -4.86 5.25
CA ILE A 162 2.88 -3.58 5.33
C ILE A 162 2.99 -3.01 6.75
N ILE A 163 2.79 -3.83 7.78
CA ILE A 163 2.93 -3.42 9.18
C ILE A 163 4.35 -2.92 9.44
N GLY A 164 5.37 -3.68 9.00
CA GLY A 164 6.77 -3.28 9.10
C GLY A 164 7.10 -2.02 8.30
N ALA A 165 6.49 -1.84 7.13
CA ALA A 165 6.65 -0.63 6.33
C ALA A 165 6.10 0.60 7.06
N ILE A 166 4.91 0.52 7.64
CA ILE A 166 4.29 1.61 8.42
C ILE A 166 5.15 1.93 9.64
N TRP A 167 5.63 0.91 10.35
CA TRP A 167 6.51 1.08 11.51
C TRP A 167 7.77 1.89 11.16
N VAL A 168 8.40 1.59 10.02
CA VAL A 168 9.59 2.32 9.56
C VAL A 168 9.24 3.72 9.05
N ASP A 169 8.17 3.84 8.26
CA ASP A 169 7.75 5.08 7.61
C ASP A 169 7.26 6.15 8.60
N SER A 170 6.65 5.70 9.70
CA SER A 170 6.15 6.56 10.78
C SER A 170 7.18 6.88 11.86
N ASP A 171 8.46 6.56 11.61
CA ASP A 171 9.56 6.66 12.58
C ASP A 171 9.23 6.00 13.93
N ARG A 172 8.76 4.75 13.86
CA ARG A 172 8.44 3.90 15.04
C ARG A 172 7.29 4.46 15.89
N ASN A 173 6.37 5.17 15.26
CA ASN A 173 5.16 5.64 15.93
C ASN A 173 4.20 4.46 16.17
N PHE A 174 4.17 4.00 17.40
CA PHE A 174 3.35 2.87 17.82
C PHE A 174 1.85 3.11 17.62
N GLY A 175 1.35 4.31 17.92
CA GLY A 175 -0.06 4.67 17.76
C GLY A 175 -0.51 4.65 16.29
N ALA A 176 0.36 5.04 15.36
CA ALA A 176 0.08 4.96 13.92
C ALA A 176 -0.08 3.50 13.47
N VAL A 177 0.75 2.59 13.99
CA VAL A 177 0.63 1.15 13.68
C VAL A 177 -0.63 0.56 14.30
N GLN A 178 -0.94 0.88 15.57
CA GLN A 178 -2.18 0.41 16.22
C GLN A 178 -3.44 0.86 15.47
N HIS A 179 -3.49 2.11 14.99
CA HIS A 179 -4.61 2.61 14.18
C HIS A 179 -4.83 1.76 12.92
N VAL A 180 -3.76 1.45 12.20
CA VAL A 180 -3.86 0.67 10.97
C VAL A 180 -4.14 -0.81 11.25
N LEU A 181 -3.54 -1.40 12.29
CA LEU A 181 -3.83 -2.78 12.70
C LEU A 181 -5.30 -2.97 13.06
N LYS A 182 -5.89 -2.02 13.78
CA LYS A 182 -7.33 -2.02 14.10
C LYS A 182 -8.22 -2.02 12.88
N LYS A 183 -7.78 -1.43 11.77
CA LYS A 183 -8.50 -1.48 10.49
C LYS A 183 -8.23 -2.77 9.74
N LEU A 184 -6.98 -3.24 9.72
CA LEU A 184 -6.58 -4.39 8.91
C LEU A 184 -7.09 -5.72 9.48
N LEU A 185 -7.12 -5.89 10.80
CA LEU A 185 -7.33 -7.18 11.46
C LEU A 185 -8.70 -7.32 12.14
N TYR A 186 -9.44 -6.23 12.34
CA TYR A 186 -10.70 -6.19 13.07
C TYR A 186 -11.75 -5.38 12.29
#